data_AF-A0A117IC55-F1
#
_entry.id   AF-A0A117IC55-F1
#
_cell.length_a   1.000
_cell.length_b   1.000
_cell.length_c   1.000
_cell.angle_alpha   90.00
_cell.angle_beta   90.00
_cell.angle_gamma   90.00
#
_symmetry.space_group_name_H-M   'P 1'
#
loop_
_entity.id
_entity.type
_entity.pdbx_description
1 polymer ?
#
loop_
_entity_poly.entity_id
_entity_poly.type
_entity_poly.pdbx_seq_one_letter_code
_entity_poly.pdbx_strand_id
1 'polypeptide(L)'
;MRSLATSRVPLGDVWFAVSAAQGVEYLLRPDGVTKVLNVVESALPFQLWAAWLIIPAAVGFVANRRSWWPTAIVCHMLNSAAYAGLTYGIIAGMIAAHQNWGWQLAPAYALLCALHGFWVYVDIFRERVLHYAVKSRLSGLVE
;
A
#
# COMPACT_ATOMS: atom_id res chain seq x y z
N MET A 1 11.26 -9.28 24.46
CA MET A 1 11.04 -9.17 23.00
C MET A 1 10.31 -7.87 22.72
N ARG A 2 10.77 -7.02 21.78
CA ARG A 2 10.03 -5.81 21.37
C ARG A 2 8.85 -6.24 20.50
N SER A 3 7.63 -6.01 20.96
CA SER A 3 6.41 -6.35 20.20
C SER A 3 6.23 -5.36 19.06
N LEU A 4 5.90 -5.84 17.85
CA LEU A 4 5.51 -4.99 16.72
C LEU A 4 4.29 -4.11 17.05
N ALA A 5 3.46 -4.53 18.01
CA ALA A 5 2.32 -3.74 18.51
C ALA A 5 2.74 -2.49 19.29
N THR A 6 3.92 -2.49 19.93
CA THR A 6 4.46 -1.35 20.68
C THR A 6 5.64 -0.69 19.99
N SER A 7 6.08 -1.25 18.88
CA SER A 7 7.20 -0.78 18.07
C SER A 7 6.82 0.51 17.34
N ARG A 8 7.59 1.58 17.64
CA ARG A 8 7.55 2.85 16.89
C ARG A 8 8.37 2.80 15.60
N VAL A 9 8.87 1.64 15.18
CA VAL A 9 9.69 1.56 13.96
C VAL A 9 8.81 1.98 12.77
N PRO A 10 9.19 3.01 12.00
CA PRO A 10 8.34 3.65 11.00
C PRO A 10 8.24 2.81 9.71
N LEU A 11 8.29 1.48 9.80
CA LEU A 11 8.28 0.61 8.62
C LEU A 11 6.97 0.76 7.82
N GLY A 12 5.83 0.93 8.50
CA GLY A 12 4.55 1.23 7.82
C GLY A 12 4.60 2.54 7.01
N ASP A 13 5.26 3.57 7.56
CA ASP A 13 5.41 4.87 6.90
C ASP A 13 6.25 4.78 5.63
N VAL A 14 7.28 3.93 5.63
CA VAL A 14 8.15 3.72 4.46
C VAL A 14 7.32 3.26 3.27
N TRP A 15 6.39 2.33 3.48
CA TRP A 15 5.57 1.81 2.37
C TRP A 15 4.59 2.83 1.82
N PHE A 16 4.05 3.70 2.68
CA PHE A 16 3.28 4.86 2.21
C PHE A 16 4.16 5.84 1.42
N ALA A 17 5.37 6.14 1.89
CA ALA A 17 6.29 7.01 1.13
C ALA A 17 6.65 6.42 -0.24
N VAL A 18 6.88 5.10 -0.31
CA VAL A 18 7.12 4.39 -1.58
C VAL A 18 5.91 4.47 -2.51
N SER A 19 4.69 4.29 -1.99
CA SER A 19 3.46 4.46 -2.78
C SER A 19 3.30 5.87 -3.33
N ALA A 20 3.53 6.88 -2.49
CA ALA A 20 3.48 8.27 -2.92
C ALA A 20 4.52 8.58 -4.00
N ALA A 21 5.76 8.11 -3.83
CA ALA A 21 6.82 8.27 -4.82
C ALA A 21 6.46 7.60 -6.16
N GLN A 22 5.91 6.38 -6.13
CA GLN A 22 5.44 5.69 -7.33
C GLN A 22 4.32 6.46 -8.04
N GLY A 23 3.39 7.05 -7.28
CA GLY A 23 2.34 7.88 -7.85
C GLY A 23 2.88 9.18 -8.46
N VAL A 24 3.89 9.80 -7.86
CA VAL A 24 4.59 10.95 -8.46
C VAL A 24 5.30 10.54 -9.75
N GLU A 25 5.93 9.37 -9.80
CA GLU A 25 6.50 8.84 -11.04
C GLU A 25 5.44 8.75 -12.15
N TYR A 26 4.23 8.27 -11.83
CA TYR A 26 3.12 8.24 -12.78
C TYR A 26 2.72 9.63 -13.30
N LEU A 27 2.76 10.68 -12.46
CA LEU A 27 2.48 12.05 -12.90
C LEU A 27 3.57 12.64 -13.80
N LEU A 28 4.81 12.17 -13.64
CA LEU A 28 5.96 12.66 -14.38
C LEU A 28 6.23 11.86 -15.67
N ARG A 29 5.47 10.79 -15.92
CA ARG A 29 5.65 9.98 -17.13
C ARG A 29 5.25 10.78 -18.37
N PRO A 30 6.13 10.85 -19.40
CA PRO A 30 5.79 11.48 -20.66
C PRO A 30 4.75 10.64 -21.42
N ASP A 31 3.78 11.32 -22.02
CA ASP A 31 2.74 10.68 -22.83
C ASP A 31 3.37 9.92 -24.02
N GLY A 32 3.03 8.63 -24.17
CA GLY A 32 3.33 7.84 -25.37
C GLY A 32 4.62 6.98 -25.36
N VAL A 33 5.32 6.83 -24.23
CA VAL A 33 6.66 6.18 -24.22
C VAL A 33 6.68 4.68 -23.86
N THR A 34 5.61 4.07 -23.31
CA THR A 34 5.70 2.68 -22.76
C THR A 34 4.70 1.67 -23.35
N LYS A 35 5.11 0.97 -24.43
CA LYS A 35 4.31 -0.12 -25.05
C LYS A 35 3.93 -1.28 -24.12
N VAL A 36 4.68 -1.52 -23.05
CA VAL A 36 4.53 -2.70 -22.17
C VAL A 36 3.55 -2.45 -21.05
N LEU A 37 3.44 -1.20 -20.61
CA LEU A 37 2.44 -0.79 -19.63
C LEU A 37 1.08 -0.48 -20.27
N ASN A 38 0.95 -0.52 -21.60
CA ASN A 38 -0.31 -0.29 -22.32
C ASN A 38 -1.50 -1.10 -21.75
N VAL A 39 -1.31 -2.29 -21.18
CA VAL A 39 -2.41 -3.05 -20.56
C VAL A 39 -2.83 -2.47 -19.20
N VAL A 40 -1.89 -2.00 -18.39
CA VAL A 40 -2.17 -1.30 -17.12
C VAL A 40 -2.74 0.10 -17.38
N GLU A 41 -2.14 0.80 -18.34
CA GLU A 41 -2.39 2.19 -18.70
C GLU A 41 -3.67 2.33 -19.55
N SER A 42 -4.10 1.26 -20.24
CA SER A 42 -5.42 1.23 -20.90
C SER A 42 -6.56 1.06 -19.91
N ALA A 43 -6.31 0.50 -18.72
CA ALA A 43 -7.35 0.35 -17.70
C ALA A 43 -7.71 1.71 -17.07
N LEU A 44 -6.71 2.57 -16.80
CA LEU A 44 -6.90 3.90 -16.23
C LEU A 44 -5.82 4.89 -16.72
N PRO A 45 -6.17 6.17 -16.96
CA PRO A 45 -5.21 7.25 -17.17
C PRO A 45 -4.16 7.35 -16.05
N PHE A 46 -2.95 7.81 -16.39
CA PHE A 46 -1.84 7.99 -15.45
C PHE A 46 -2.19 8.81 -14.22
N GLN A 47 -2.99 9.86 -14.40
CA GLN A 47 -3.43 10.74 -13.33
C GLN A 47 -4.30 9.99 -12.31
N LEU A 48 -5.08 9.00 -12.75
CA LEU A 48 -5.89 8.17 -11.85
C LEU A 48 -5.05 7.14 -11.11
N TRP A 49 -4.08 6.50 -11.78
CA TRP A 49 -3.10 5.65 -11.10
C TRP A 49 -2.31 6.43 -10.05
N ALA A 50 -1.85 7.64 -10.40
CA ALA A 50 -1.17 8.52 -9.48
C ALA A 50 -2.06 8.90 -8.28
N ALA A 51 -3.31 9.31 -8.52
CA ALA A 51 -4.23 9.65 -7.44
C ALA A 51 -4.51 8.45 -6.51
N TRP A 52 -4.68 7.25 -7.07
CA TRP A 52 -4.91 6.01 -6.31
C TRP A 52 -3.71 5.63 -5.45
N LEU A 53 -2.49 5.94 -5.88
CA LEU A 53 -1.29 5.68 -5.07
C LEU A 53 -1.03 6.81 -4.05
N ILE A 54 -1.16 8.07 -4.45
CA ILE A 54 -0.80 9.24 -3.62
C ILE A 54 -1.81 9.47 -2.50
N ILE A 55 -3.11 9.45 -2.80
CA ILE A 55 -4.13 9.86 -1.81
C ILE A 55 -4.16 8.88 -0.62
N PRO A 56 -4.29 7.56 -0.81
CA PRO A 56 -4.24 6.61 0.31
C PRO A 56 -2.88 6.60 0.99
N ALA A 57 -1.78 6.85 0.28
CA ALA A 57 -0.46 6.98 0.90
C ALA A 57 -0.37 8.16 1.85
N ALA A 58 -0.79 9.35 1.43
CA ALA A 58 -0.75 10.55 2.25
C ALA A 58 -1.68 10.42 3.47
N VAL A 59 -2.92 9.97 3.25
CA VAL A 59 -3.90 9.76 4.33
C VAL A 59 -3.43 8.67 5.29
N GLY A 60 -2.94 7.55 4.75
CA GLY A 60 -2.45 6.42 5.53
C GLY A 60 -1.24 6.77 6.38
N PHE A 61 -0.29 7.54 5.85
CA PHE A 61 0.86 8.04 6.60
C PHE A 61 0.42 8.88 7.81
N VAL A 62 -0.50 9.82 7.62
CA VAL A 62 -1.03 10.65 8.71
C VAL A 62 -1.80 9.80 9.72
N ALA A 63 -2.66 8.89 9.25
CA ALA A 63 -3.45 8.00 10.10
C ALA A 63 -2.56 7.10 10.97
N ASN A 64 -1.51 6.49 10.39
CA ASN A 64 -0.56 5.64 11.10
C ASN A 64 0.16 6.44 12.21
N ARG A 65 0.57 7.68 11.95
CA ARG A 65 1.20 8.58 12.93
C ARG A 65 0.27 9.03 14.05
N ARG A 66 -1.02 9.14 13.77
CA ARG A 66 -2.06 9.50 14.75
C ARG A 66 -2.68 8.29 15.45
N SER A 67 -2.22 7.07 15.13
CA SER A 67 -2.80 5.82 15.64
C SER A 67 -4.28 5.66 15.30
N TRP A 68 -4.71 6.20 14.15
CA TRP A 68 -6.05 6.01 13.60
C TRP A 68 -6.08 4.72 12.78
N TRP A 69 -6.01 3.59 13.49
CA TRP A 69 -5.80 2.27 12.89
C TRP A 69 -6.84 1.87 11.85
N PRO A 70 -8.16 2.10 12.02
CA PRO A 70 -9.14 1.79 10.97
C PRO A 70 -8.84 2.49 9.65
N THR A 71 -8.43 3.77 9.71
CA THR A 71 -8.08 4.54 8.52
C THR A 71 -6.76 4.06 7.90
N ALA A 72 -5.76 3.75 8.72
CA ALA A 72 -4.49 3.19 8.24
C ALA A 72 -4.70 1.83 7.54
N ILE A 73 -5.55 0.96 8.10
CA ILE A 73 -5.95 -0.32 7.52
C ILE A 73 -6.54 -0.12 6.12
N VAL A 74 -7.55 0.76 5.99
CA VAL A 74 -8.18 1.04 4.69
C VAL A 74 -7.15 1.57 3.69
N CYS A 75 -6.26 2.46 4.11
CA CYS A 75 -5.22 2.99 3.24
C CYS A 75 -4.22 1.91 2.77
N HIS A 76 -3.82 0.99 3.65
CA HIS A 76 -3.00 -0.16 3.27
C HIS A 76 -3.75 -1.09 2.31
N MET A 77 -5.04 -1.34 2.53
CA MET A 77 -5.87 -2.15 1.61
C MET A 77 -5.96 -1.51 0.23
N LEU A 78 -6.20 -0.20 0.15
CA LEU A 78 -6.29 0.53 -1.12
C LEU A 78 -4.97 0.50 -1.91
N ASN A 79 -3.84 0.75 -1.24
CA ASN A 79 -2.53 0.65 -1.89
C ASN A 79 -2.19 -0.79 -2.28
N SER A 80 -2.55 -1.78 -1.46
CA SER A 80 -2.40 -3.20 -1.81
C SER A 80 -3.18 -3.56 -3.07
N ALA A 81 -4.45 -3.12 -3.17
CA ALA A 81 -5.27 -3.32 -4.36
C ALA A 81 -4.69 -2.64 -5.61
N ALA A 82 -4.17 -1.41 -5.47
CA ALA A 82 -3.48 -0.73 -6.55
C ALA A 82 -2.27 -1.53 -7.04
N TYR A 83 -1.40 -1.98 -6.13
CA TYR A 83 -0.24 -2.80 -6.50
C TYR A 83 -0.59 -4.19 -7.05
N ALA A 84 -1.71 -4.79 -6.62
CA ALA A 84 -2.23 -6.01 -7.23
C ALA A 84 -2.61 -5.77 -8.71
N GLY A 85 -3.32 -4.68 -8.99
CA GLY A 85 -3.67 -4.26 -10.35
C GLY A 85 -2.45 -3.98 -11.22
N LEU A 86 -1.47 -3.23 -10.69
CA LEU A 86 -0.20 -2.95 -11.37
C LEU A 86 0.59 -4.24 -11.67
N THR A 87 0.69 -5.14 -10.70
CA THR A 87 1.37 -6.44 -10.85
C THR A 87 0.71 -7.26 -11.96
N TYR A 88 -0.60 -7.41 -11.89
CA TYR A 88 -1.37 -8.16 -12.88
C TYR A 88 -1.20 -7.56 -14.28
N GLY A 89 -1.37 -6.25 -14.43
CA GLY A 89 -1.31 -5.64 -15.75
C GLY A 89 0.11 -5.65 -16.35
N ILE A 90 1.18 -5.61 -15.54
CA ILE A 90 2.53 -5.86 -16.05
C ILE A 90 2.64 -7.28 -16.58
N ILE A 91 2.23 -8.29 -15.80
CA ILE A 91 2.30 -9.70 -16.23
C ILE A 91 1.51 -9.91 -17.51
N ALA A 92 0.26 -9.43 -17.55
CA ALA A 92 -0.61 -9.51 -18.73
C ALA A 92 -0.01 -8.77 -19.93
N GLY A 93 0.55 -7.57 -19.73
CA GLY A 93 1.22 -6.79 -20.77
C GLY A 93 2.44 -7.48 -21.35
N MET A 94 3.29 -8.08 -20.51
CA MET A 94 4.46 -8.85 -20.96
C MET A 94 4.05 -10.07 -21.79
N ILE A 95 3.02 -10.79 -21.34
CA ILE A 95 2.47 -11.96 -22.07
C ILE A 95 1.91 -11.52 -23.43
N ALA A 96 1.07 -10.47 -23.45
CA ALA A 96 0.44 -9.98 -24.67
C ALA A 96 1.46 -9.41 -25.69
N ALA A 97 2.54 -8.80 -25.20
CA ALA A 97 3.61 -8.27 -26.05
C ALA A 97 4.65 -9.33 -26.46
N HIS A 98 4.53 -10.58 -25.98
CA HIS A 98 5.50 -11.65 -26.18
C HIS A 98 6.95 -11.23 -25.83
N GLN A 99 7.12 -10.49 -24.73
CA GLN A 99 8.42 -9.96 -24.32
C GLN A 99 9.10 -10.82 -23.25
N ASN A 100 10.41 -11.03 -23.40
CA ASN A 100 11.23 -11.80 -22.44
C ASN A 100 12.03 -10.92 -21.47
N TRP A 101 12.01 -9.60 -21.64
CA TRP A 101 12.70 -8.61 -20.81
C TRP A 101 11.67 -7.72 -20.10
N GLY A 102 12.03 -7.08 -18.99
CA GLY A 102 11.11 -6.21 -18.23
C GLY A 102 10.34 -6.92 -17.11
N TRP A 103 10.41 -8.26 -17.03
CA TRP A 103 9.77 -9.07 -15.99
C TRP A 103 10.16 -8.71 -14.57
N GLN A 104 11.30 -8.06 -14.35
CA GLN A 104 11.78 -7.66 -13.02
C GLN A 104 10.83 -6.70 -12.27
N LEU A 105 9.95 -5.98 -12.97
CA LEU A 105 8.98 -5.08 -12.34
C LEU A 105 7.80 -5.81 -11.70
N ALA A 106 7.37 -6.94 -12.28
CA ALA A 106 6.25 -7.72 -11.75
C ALA A 106 6.49 -8.23 -10.31
N PRO A 107 7.61 -8.90 -9.98
CA PRO A 107 7.85 -9.34 -8.60
C PRO A 107 8.07 -8.17 -7.64
N ALA A 108 8.57 -7.02 -8.10
CA ALA A 108 8.72 -5.82 -7.28
C ALA A 108 7.35 -5.27 -6.83
N TYR A 109 6.39 -5.15 -7.76
CA TYR A 109 5.03 -4.72 -7.41
C TYR A 109 4.24 -5.78 -6.65
N ALA A 110 4.47 -7.07 -6.93
CA ALA A 110 3.91 -8.16 -6.14
C ALA A 110 4.38 -8.08 -4.69
N LEU A 111 5.66 -7.76 -4.47
CA LEU A 111 6.22 -7.55 -3.15
C LEU A 111 5.57 -6.35 -2.45
N LEU A 112 5.37 -5.22 -3.13
CA LEU A 112 4.68 -4.05 -2.55
C LEU A 112 3.23 -4.38 -2.18
N CYS A 113 2.50 -5.11 -3.03
CA CYS A 113 1.18 -5.64 -2.70
C CYS A 113 1.22 -6.48 -1.42
N ALA A 114 2.15 -7.43 -1.32
CA ALA A 114 2.30 -8.29 -0.15
C ALA A 114 2.68 -7.50 1.11
N LEU A 115 3.55 -6.49 0.99
CA LEU A 115 3.96 -5.65 2.10
C LEU A 115 2.81 -4.79 2.63
N HIS A 116 2.04 -4.14 1.75
CA HIS A 116 0.84 -3.42 2.19
C HIS A 116 -0.18 -4.36 2.82
N GLY A 117 -0.40 -5.55 2.23
CA GLY A 117 -1.25 -6.59 2.81
C GLY A 117 -0.77 -7.04 4.20
N PHE A 118 0.54 -7.25 4.38
CA PHE A 118 1.13 -7.58 5.68
C PHE A 118 0.83 -6.50 6.73
N TRP A 119 0.95 -5.22 6.36
CA TRP A 119 0.67 -4.11 7.27
C TRP A 119 -0.80 -3.98 7.65
N VAL A 120 -1.74 -4.39 6.78
CA VAL A 120 -3.15 -4.55 7.17
C VAL A 120 -3.28 -5.47 8.38
N TYR A 121 -2.64 -6.64 8.35
CA TYR A 121 -2.67 -7.58 9.49
C TYR A 121 -2.02 -7.00 10.74
N VAL A 122 -0.91 -6.27 10.60
CA VAL A 122 -0.23 -5.62 11.72
C VAL A 122 -1.11 -4.55 12.36
N ASP A 123 -1.79 -3.73 11.57
CA ASP A 123 -2.65 -2.66 12.09
C ASP A 123 -3.93 -3.21 12.72
N ILE A 124 -4.53 -4.28 12.17
CA ILE A 124 -5.63 -5.01 12.83
C ILE A 124 -5.17 -5.56 14.19
N PHE A 125 -3.97 -6.13 14.26
CA PHE A 125 -3.42 -6.62 15.51
C PHE A 125 -3.21 -5.48 16.53
N ARG A 126 -2.67 -4.34 16.10
CA ARG A 126 -2.50 -3.13 16.93
C ARG A 126 -3.83 -2.60 17.47
N GLU A 127 -4.83 -2.49 16.61
CA GLU A 127 -6.18 -2.05 16.97
C GLU A 127 -6.77 -2.96 18.05
N ARG A 128 -6.71 -4.28 17.86
CA ARG A 128 -7.23 -5.26 18.82
C ARG A 128 -6.53 -5.16 20.18
N VAL A 129 -5.19 -5.12 20.19
CA VAL A 129 -4.41 -5.05 21.44
C VAL A 129 -4.75 -3.80 22.25
N LEU A 130 -4.84 -2.64 21.58
CA LEU A 130 -5.20 -1.39 22.26
C LEU A 130 -6.64 -1.40 22.76
N HIS A 131 -7.58 -1.93 21.97
CA HIS A 131 -8.97 -2.05 22.37
C HIS A 131 -9.13 -2.92 23.63
N TYR A 132 -8.42 -4.06 23.71
CA TYR A 132 -8.42 -4.91 24.90
C TYR A 132 -7.77 -4.24 26.12
N ALA A 133 -6.66 -3.51 25.94
CA ALA A 133 -5.98 -2.82 27.04
C ALA A 133 -6.81 -1.68 27.65
N VAL A 134 -7.58 -0.95 26.83
CA VAL A 134 -8.51 0.08 27.31
C VAL A 134 -9.67 -0.57 28.07
N LYS A 135 -10.26 -1.65 27.52
CA LYS A 135 -11.37 -2.35 28.16
C LYS A 135 -11.00 -2.91 29.54
N SER A 136 -9.82 -3.52 29.68
CA SER A 136 -9.38 -4.10 30.96
C SER A 136 -9.09 -3.04 32.04
N ARG A 137 -8.56 -1.86 31.64
CA ARG A 137 -8.37 -0.74 32.56
C ARG A 137 -9.71 -0.19 33.07
N LEU A 138 -10.71 -0.07 32.20
CA LEU A 138 -12.03 0.43 32.59
C LEU A 138 -12.76 -0.54 33.51
N SER A 139 -12.66 -1.86 33.29
CA SER A 139 -13.29 -2.85 34.18
C SER A 139 -12.68 -2.86 35.58
N GLY A 140 -11.37 -2.63 35.72
CA GLY A 140 -10.69 -2.56 37.03
C GLY A 140 -10.88 -1.25 37.80
N LEU A 141 -11.53 -0.24 37.21
CA LEU A 141 -11.89 1.02 37.89
C LEU A 141 -13.32 1.01 38.44
N VAL A 142 -14.07 -0.08 38.19
CA VAL A 142 -15.48 -0.24 38.60
C VAL A 142 -15.61 -1.19 39.80
N GLU A 143 -14.49 -1.73 40.31
CA GLU A 143 -14.39 -2.46 41.58
C GLU A 143 -13.89 -1.54 42.70
#